data_AF-A0A352NXY9-F1
#
_entry.id   AF-A0A352NXY9-F1
#
_cell.length_a   1.000
_cell.length_b   1.000
_cell.length_c   1.000
_cell.angle_alpha   90.00
_cell.angle_beta   90.00
_cell.angle_gamma   90.00
#
_symmetry.space_group_name_H-M   'P 1'
#
loop_
_entity.id
_entity.type
_entity.pdbx_description
1 polymer ?
#
loop_
_entity_poly.entity_id
_entity_poly.type
_entity_poly.pdbx_seq_one_letter_code
_entity_poly.pdbx_strand_id
1 'polypeptide(L)'
;MYGKLYHLKIHNCPAIIDGKDKVYGQVIAFNDDAEYTLLKTIDNFEKYFFDRDKIIYERKPVDVYYLDNNNKERLSFYKLVNRDVLKSENAEYISSENWERYLKFQKNKML
;
A
#
# COMPACT_ATOMS: atom_id res chain seq x y z
N MET A 1 1.34 9.64 -4.54
CA MET A 1 0.84 8.86 -5.71
C MET A 1 -0.67 9.01 -5.83
N TYR A 2 -1.31 8.42 -6.84
CA TYR A 2 -2.78 8.37 -6.95
C TYR A 2 -3.33 6.96 -6.68
N GLY A 3 -4.42 6.88 -5.92
CA GLY A 3 -5.06 5.61 -5.54
C GLY A 3 -6.15 5.81 -4.49
N LYS A 4 -6.88 4.75 -4.16
CA LYS A 4 -7.82 4.75 -3.01
C LYS A 4 -7.20 3.96 -1.88
N LEU A 5 -7.03 4.61 -0.73
CA LEU A 5 -6.47 4.02 0.48
C LEU A 5 -7.56 3.38 1.34
N TYR A 6 -7.33 2.15 1.77
CA TYR A 6 -8.22 1.38 2.64
C TYR A 6 -7.47 0.89 3.87
N HIS A 7 -8.17 0.80 4.98
CA HIS A 7 -7.78 0.07 6.17
C HIS A 7 -8.39 -1.33 6.15
N LEU A 8 -7.57 -2.36 6.03
CA LEU A 8 -7.97 -3.75 6.21
C LEU A 8 -8.06 -4.02 7.72
N LYS A 9 -9.27 -4.06 8.29
CA LYS A 9 -9.48 -3.97 9.74
C LYS A 9 -9.02 -5.20 10.50
N ILE A 10 -9.18 -6.39 9.93
CA ILE A 10 -8.86 -7.66 10.62
C ILE A 10 -7.36 -7.75 10.86
N HIS A 11 -6.55 -7.40 9.87
CA HIS A 11 -5.09 -7.46 9.96
C HIS A 11 -4.42 -6.10 10.20
N ASN A 12 -5.22 -5.04 10.41
CA ASN A 12 -4.78 -3.70 10.76
C ASN A 12 -3.67 -3.14 9.84
N CYS A 13 -3.87 -3.26 8.52
CA CYS A 13 -2.89 -2.80 7.54
C CYS A 13 -3.52 -1.92 6.43
N PRO A 14 -2.73 -1.02 5.82
CA PRO A 14 -3.21 -0.23 4.69
C PRO A 14 -3.18 -1.05 3.40
N ALA A 15 -4.14 -0.79 2.52
CA ALA A 15 -4.15 -1.30 1.15
C ALA A 15 -4.52 -0.20 0.16
N ILE A 16 -3.93 -0.23 -1.03
CA ILE A 16 -4.23 0.74 -2.09
C ILE A 16 -4.70 0.01 -3.35
N ILE A 17 -5.81 0.49 -3.90
CA ILE A 17 -6.31 0.13 -5.24
C ILE A 17 -6.20 1.34 -6.19
N ASP A 18 -6.44 1.10 -7.48
CA ASP A 18 -6.52 2.18 -8.48
C ASP A 18 -7.62 3.21 -8.14
N GLY A 19 -7.27 4.48 -8.31
CA GLY A 19 -8.09 5.61 -7.92
C GLY A 19 -7.48 6.94 -8.36
N LYS A 20 -8.23 8.02 -8.13
CA LYS A 20 -7.83 9.39 -8.48
C LYS A 20 -7.51 10.25 -7.26
N ASP A 21 -7.71 9.71 -6.06
CA ASP A 21 -7.43 10.41 -4.81
C ASP A 21 -5.90 10.42 -4.60
N LYS A 22 -5.37 11.46 -3.96
CA LYS A 22 -3.94 11.50 -3.68
C LYS A 22 -3.69 10.55 -2.50
N VAL A 23 -2.53 9.90 -2.49
CA VAL A 23 -2.10 9.11 -1.33
C VAL A 23 -0.68 9.49 -0.98
N TYR A 24 -0.50 9.89 0.27
CA TYR A 24 0.78 10.26 0.89
C TYR A 24 1.40 9.04 1.55
N GLY A 25 2.70 8.88 1.37
CA GLY A 25 3.48 7.78 1.90
C GLY A 25 4.95 8.13 1.95
N GLN A 26 5.77 7.12 2.19
CA GLN A 26 7.23 7.25 2.27
C GLN A 26 7.87 6.45 1.14
N VAL A 27 8.95 7.00 0.58
CA VAL A 27 9.82 6.27 -0.34
C VAL A 27 10.82 5.50 0.49
N ILE A 28 10.99 4.21 0.18
CA ILE A 28 11.94 3.33 0.84
C ILE A 28 12.91 2.84 -0.22
N ALA A 29 14.20 2.94 0.07
CA ALA A 29 15.27 2.38 -0.73
C ALA A 29 16.02 1.34 0.10
N PHE A 30 16.43 0.25 -0.54
CA PHE A 30 17.23 -0.81 0.06
C PHE A 30 18.20 -1.36 -0.98
N ASN A 31 19.29 -1.95 -0.49
CA ASN A 31 20.24 -2.66 -1.33
C ASN A 31 19.75 -4.09 -1.54
N ASP A 32 19.97 -4.62 -2.74
CA ASP A 32 19.72 -6.01 -3.08
C ASP A 32 20.94 -6.58 -3.81
N ASP A 33 21.00 -7.91 -3.90
CA ASP A 33 22.02 -8.57 -4.71
C ASP A 33 21.72 -8.43 -6.22
N ALA A 34 22.68 -8.83 -7.06
CA ALA A 34 22.53 -8.77 -8.51
C ALA A 34 21.39 -9.67 -9.05
N GLU A 35 20.95 -10.64 -8.25
CA GLU A 35 19.87 -11.58 -8.57
C GLU A 35 18.50 -11.12 -8.05
N TYR A 36 18.43 -9.96 -7.39
CA TYR A 36 17.22 -9.40 -6.79
C TYR A 36 16.57 -10.35 -5.76
N THR A 37 17.37 -11.07 -4.96
CA THR A 37 16.86 -12.09 -4.03
C THR A 37 15.91 -11.52 -2.99
N LEU A 38 16.24 -10.37 -2.39
CA LEU A 38 15.37 -9.72 -1.40
C LEU A 38 14.06 -9.28 -2.05
N LEU A 39 14.14 -8.63 -3.20
CA LEU A 39 13.00 -8.12 -3.95
C LEU A 39 12.04 -9.25 -4.39
N LYS A 40 12.58 -10.39 -4.86
CA LYS A 40 11.80 -11.60 -5.18
C LYS A 40 11.15 -12.22 -3.94
N THR A 41 11.83 -12.16 -2.81
CA THR A 41 11.29 -12.64 -1.54
C THR A 41 10.09 -11.79 -1.12
N ILE A 42 10.22 -10.46 -1.16
CA ILE A 42 9.11 -9.54 -0.87
C ILE A 42 7.95 -9.78 -1.84
N ASP A 43 8.21 -9.96 -3.15
CA ASP A 43 7.16 -10.28 -4.12
C ASP A 43 6.32 -11.50 -3.72
N ASN A 44 6.99 -12.56 -3.26
CA ASN A 44 6.30 -13.79 -2.86
C ASN A 44 5.46 -13.59 -1.59
N PHE A 45 5.99 -12.86 -0.60
CA PHE A 45 5.25 -12.52 0.61
C PHE A 45 4.01 -11.68 0.31
N GLU A 46 4.14 -10.67 -0.55
CA GLU A 46 3.04 -9.78 -0.93
C GLU A 46 1.99 -10.50 -1.78
N LYS A 47 2.40 -11.35 -2.73
CA LYS A 47 1.46 -12.11 -3.58
C LYS A 47 0.53 -13.01 -2.76
N TYR A 48 1.06 -13.70 -1.75
CA TYR A 48 0.32 -14.71 -0.98
C TYR A 48 0.02 -14.24 0.45
N PHE A 49 -0.04 -12.93 0.66
CA PHE A 49 -0.41 -12.34 1.94
C PHE A 49 -1.75 -12.91 2.43
N PHE A 50 -1.91 -13.09 3.75
CA PHE A 50 -3.08 -13.74 4.40
C PHE A 50 -3.20 -15.26 4.24
N ASP A 51 -2.13 -15.99 3.94
CA ASP A 51 -2.15 -17.45 3.73
C ASP A 51 -3.19 -17.86 2.68
N ARG A 52 -3.35 -17.02 1.64
CA ARG A 52 -4.33 -17.23 0.57
C ARG A 52 -3.67 -17.81 -0.66
N ASP A 53 -4.34 -18.77 -1.28
CA ASP A 53 -3.95 -19.42 -2.53
C ASP A 53 -4.12 -18.50 -3.76
N LYS A 54 -4.50 -17.24 -3.55
CA LYS A 54 -4.80 -16.25 -4.60
C LYS A 54 -3.80 -15.10 -4.51
N ILE A 55 -3.42 -14.57 -5.67
CA ILE A 55 -2.61 -13.35 -5.76
C ILE A 55 -3.38 -12.18 -5.14
N ILE A 56 -2.85 -11.61 -4.07
CA ILE A 56 -3.46 -10.50 -3.32
C ILE A 56 -2.92 -9.17 -3.83
N TYR A 57 -1.59 -9.04 -3.83
CA TYR A 57 -0.89 -7.86 -4.30
C TYR A 57 -0.04 -8.17 -5.53
N GLU A 58 0.10 -7.18 -6.40
CA GLU A 58 1.06 -7.19 -7.50
C GLU A 58 1.94 -5.94 -7.43
N ARG A 59 3.25 -6.12 -7.60
CA ARG A 59 4.15 -4.98 -7.78
C ARG A 59 3.90 -4.33 -9.14
N LYS A 60 3.56 -3.04 -9.13
CA LYS A 60 3.31 -2.24 -10.32
C LYS A 60 4.14 -0.95 -10.26
N PRO A 61 4.60 -0.44 -11.41
CA PRO A 61 5.20 0.88 -11.44
C PRO A 61 4.13 1.96 -11.21
N VAL A 62 4.45 2.96 -10.40
CA VAL A 62 3.58 4.10 -10.11
C VAL A 62 4.36 5.41 -10.19
N ASP A 63 3.69 6.47 -10.61
CA ASP A 63 4.23 7.83 -10.56
C ASP A 63 4.08 8.36 -9.10
N VAL A 64 5.21 8.66 -8.48
CA VAL A 64 5.32 9.30 -7.16
C VAL A 64 5.69 10.77 -7.37
N TYR A 65 5.02 11.67 -6.67
CA TYR A 65 5.20 13.12 -6.78
C TYR A 65 5.76 13.64 -5.47
N TYR A 66 6.88 14.35 -5.54
CA TYR A 66 7.56 14.94 -4.38
C TYR A 66 6.98 16.33 -4.10
N LEU A 67 6.71 16.61 -2.83
CA LEU A 67 6.07 17.87 -2.42
C LEU A 67 6.97 19.09 -2.60
N ASP A 68 8.27 18.89 -2.46
CA ASP A 68 9.21 20.01 -2.26
C ASP A 68 9.70 20.65 -3.57
N ASN A 69 9.66 19.91 -4.68
CA ASN A 69 10.34 20.30 -5.91
C ASN A 69 9.55 20.02 -7.19
N ASN A 70 8.27 19.63 -7.07
CA ASN A 70 7.39 19.27 -8.19
C ASN A 70 7.97 18.16 -9.09
N ASN A 71 9.00 17.44 -8.63
CA ASN A 71 9.57 16.31 -9.34
C ASN A 71 8.66 15.10 -9.20
N LYS A 72 8.77 14.20 -10.17
CA LYS A 72 8.16 12.88 -10.09
C LYS A 72 9.17 11.80 -10.43
N GLU A 73 8.94 10.63 -9.85
CA GLU A 73 9.72 9.42 -10.09
C GLU A 73 8.78 8.24 -10.32
N ARG A 74 9.22 7.30 -11.14
CA ARG A 74 8.49 6.06 -11.39
C ARG A 74 9.06 4.97 -10.50
N LEU A 75 8.33 4.62 -9.44
CA LEU A 75 8.76 3.67 -8.42
C LEU A 75 7.90 2.40 -8.43
N SER A 76 8.42 1.34 -7.81
CA SER A 76 7.68 0.11 -7.58
C SER A 76 6.73 0.24 -6.39
N PHE A 77 5.51 -0.26 -6.52
CA PHE A 77 4.50 -0.26 -5.46
C PHE A 77 3.62 -1.51 -5.51
N TYR A 78 3.30 -2.10 -4.37
CA TYR A 78 2.41 -3.27 -4.27
C TYR A 78 0.94 -2.83 -4.23
N LYS A 79 0.21 -3.03 -5.34
CA LYS A 79 -1.22 -2.70 -5.42
C LYS A 79 -2.07 -3.91 -5.10
N LEU A 80 -3.14 -3.70 -4.33
CA LEU A 80 -4.15 -4.72 -4.09
C LEU A 80 -4.91 -4.97 -5.39
N VAL A 81 -4.80 -6.18 -5.94
CA VAL A 81 -5.48 -6.57 -7.19
C VAL A 81 -6.69 -7.46 -6.94
N ASN A 82 -6.68 -8.25 -5.87
CA ASN A 82 -7.81 -9.07 -5.47
C ASN A 82 -8.77 -8.27 -4.59
N ARG A 83 -9.85 -7.75 -5.19
CA ARG A 83 -10.84 -6.92 -4.51
C ARG A 83 -11.70 -7.67 -3.49
N ASP A 84 -11.77 -9.00 -3.56
CA ASP A 84 -12.50 -9.81 -2.57
C ASP A 84 -11.95 -9.60 -1.15
N VAL A 85 -10.65 -9.26 -1.08
CA VAL A 85 -9.94 -8.95 0.17
C VAL A 85 -10.60 -7.77 0.89
N LEU A 86 -11.05 -6.74 0.16
CA LEU A 86 -11.71 -5.59 0.78
C LEU A 86 -12.96 -6.01 1.56
N LYS A 87 -13.73 -6.96 1.03
CA LYS A 87 -14.91 -7.49 1.71
C LYS A 87 -14.53 -8.38 2.88
N SER A 88 -13.61 -9.32 2.67
CA SER A 88 -13.23 -10.27 3.73
C SER A 88 -12.52 -9.62 4.91
N GLU A 89 -11.81 -8.52 4.67
CA GLU A 89 -11.06 -7.78 5.69
C GLU A 89 -11.89 -6.68 6.38
N ASN A 90 -13.20 -6.59 6.09
CA ASN A 90 -14.08 -5.53 6.56
C ASN A 90 -13.48 -4.14 6.30
N ALA A 91 -12.99 -3.92 5.08
CA ALA A 91 -12.15 -2.79 4.77
C ALA A 91 -12.90 -1.45 4.87
N GLU A 92 -12.23 -0.45 5.45
CA GLU A 92 -12.73 0.92 5.55
C GLU A 92 -11.95 1.83 4.60
N TYR A 93 -12.66 2.61 3.81
CA TYR A 93 -12.03 3.63 2.97
C TYR A 93 -11.52 4.79 3.83
N ILE A 94 -10.28 5.23 3.56
CA ILE A 94 -9.63 6.33 4.26
C ILE A 94 -9.65 7.57 3.38
N SER A 95 -10.51 8.52 3.71
CA SER A 95 -10.58 9.81 3.01
C SER A 95 -9.42 10.76 3.34
N SER A 96 -8.70 10.54 4.44
CA SER A 96 -7.60 11.42 4.87
C SER A 96 -6.32 11.26 4.06
N GLU A 97 -6.32 10.41 3.02
CA GLU A 97 -5.25 10.23 2.02
C GLU A 97 -3.85 9.87 2.60
N ASN A 98 -3.75 9.66 3.91
CA ASN A 98 -2.51 9.47 4.66
C ASN A 98 -2.76 8.50 5.82
N TRP A 99 -2.06 7.35 5.79
CA TRP A 99 -2.20 6.28 6.75
C TRP A 99 -1.76 6.67 8.17
N GLU A 100 -0.63 7.37 8.29
CA GLU A 100 -0.10 7.79 9.59
C GLU A 100 -1.07 8.75 10.31
N ARG A 101 -1.66 9.68 9.55
CA ARG A 101 -2.68 10.59 10.08
C ARG A 101 -3.93 9.85 10.53
N TYR A 102 -4.38 8.86 9.74
CA TYR A 102 -5.51 8.00 10.11
C TYR A 102 -5.24 7.26 11.43
N LEU A 103 -4.06 6.65 11.59
CA LEU A 103 -3.69 5.94 12.82
C LEU A 103 -3.67 6.86 14.05
N LYS A 104 -3.14 8.08 13.93
CA LYS A 104 -3.15 9.08 15.02
C LYS A 104 -4.58 9.46 15.42
N PHE A 105 -5.46 9.66 14.45
CA PHE A 105 -6.86 9.99 14.73
C PHE A 105 -7.61 8.85 15.42
N GLN A 106 -7.40 7.60 15.00
CA GLN A 106 -8.01 6.43 15.64
C GLN A 106 -7.54 6.25 17.09
N LYS A 107 -6.26 6.48 17.38
CA LYS A 107 -5.74 6.47 18.76
C LYS A 107 -6.43 7.51 19.65
N ASN A 108 -6.63 8.73 19.14
CA ASN A 108 -7.26 9.80 19.91
C ASN A 108 -8.76 9.59 20.16
N LYS A 109 -9.44 8.74 19.39
CA LYS A 109 -10.85 8.36 19.64
C LYS A 109 -11.02 7.32 20.75
N MET A 110 -9.95 6.62 21.11
CA MET A 110 -9.96 5.59 22.15
C MET A 110 -9.56 6.14 23.53
N LEU A 111 -9.22 7.43 23.60
CA LEU A 111 -8.96 8.22 24.82
C LEU A 111 -10.16 9.11 25.11
#